data_AF-A0A3D5KHM4-F1
#
_entry.id   AF-A0A3D5KHM4-F1
#
_cell.length_a   1.000
_cell.length_b   1.000
_cell.length_c   1.000
_cell.angle_alpha   90.00
_cell.angle_beta   90.00
_cell.angle_gamma   90.00
#
_symmetry.space_group_name_H-M   'P 1'
#
loop_
_entity.id
_entity.type
_entity.pdbx_description
1 polymer ?
#
loop_
_entity_poly.entity_id
_entity_poly.type
_entity_poly.pdbx_seq_one_letter_code
_entity_poly.pdbx_strand_id
1 'polypeptide(L)'
;MGVFCLLIIVLSCKLIKLPWTTNFYRYCKLVVDYNYDYNDIYTSVTSLNMEKVRTVIDNYIDTIKSDITGESTIKDTIGKSFVEPAKGKIIRPYGETVDNVTKKKTFHYGIDIELPVDTEIKSCSDGTVKYVGEDKDHGKYIIIYHGLGVETKYGNLKEMKVEVGKSVKSGEIIATSGDDD
;
A
#
# COMPACT_ATOMS: atom_id res chain seq x y z
N MET A 1 -20.11 56.83 39.22
CA MET A 1 -19.85 57.48 37.92
C MET A 1 -19.20 56.55 36.89
N GLY A 2 -18.17 55.77 37.24
CA GLY A 2 -17.45 54.89 36.27
C GLY A 2 -18.29 53.81 35.57
N VAL A 3 -19.20 53.13 36.27
CA VAL A 3 -20.05 52.06 35.67
C VAL A 3 -21.03 52.63 34.64
N PHE A 4 -21.53 53.85 34.86
CA PHE A 4 -22.45 54.53 33.96
C PHE A 4 -21.74 54.93 32.65
N CYS A 5 -20.48 55.38 32.73
CA CYS A 5 -19.65 55.64 31.55
C CYS A 5 -19.39 54.36 30.72
N LEU A 6 -19.12 53.22 31.37
CA LEU A 6 -18.93 51.93 30.69
C LEU A 6 -20.20 51.47 29.95
N LEU A 7 -21.37 51.64 30.59
CA LEU A 7 -22.65 51.28 29.98
C LEU A 7 -22.98 52.16 28.76
N ILE A 8 -22.69 53.47 28.85
CA ILE A 8 -22.84 54.41 27.72
C ILE A 8 -21.88 54.06 26.58
N ILE A 9 -20.63 53.70 26.88
CA ILE A 9 -19.64 53.28 25.87
C ILE A 9 -20.09 51.99 25.16
N VAL A 10 -20.57 50.99 25.91
CA VAL A 10 -21.06 49.72 25.33
C VAL A 10 -22.32 49.94 24.48
N LEU A 11 -23.25 50.80 24.93
CA LEU A 11 -24.45 51.15 24.17
C LEU A 11 -24.14 51.96 22.90
N SER A 12 -23.15 52.86 22.96
CA SER A 12 -22.69 53.63 21.80
C SER A 12 -21.91 52.77 20.81
N CYS A 13 -21.14 51.78 21.26
CA CYS A 13 -20.56 50.76 20.38
C CYS A 13 -21.62 49.96 19.60
N LYS A 14 -22.80 49.72 20.20
CA LYS A 14 -23.94 49.06 19.52
C LYS A 14 -24.60 49.93 18.43
N LEU A 15 -24.42 51.24 18.47
CA LEU A 15 -24.96 52.20 17.49
C LEU A 15 -24.03 52.41 16.28
N ILE A 16 -22.76 52.02 16.39
CA ILE A 16 -21.75 52.17 15.33
C ILE A 16 -21.69 50.86 14.51
N LYS A 17 -22.61 50.69 13.56
CA LYS A 17 -22.54 49.63 12.54
C LYS A 17 -21.54 50.03 11.47
N LEU A 18 -20.26 49.82 11.71
CA LEU A 18 -19.24 50.11 10.71
C LEU A 18 -19.32 49.08 9.56
N PRO A 19 -19.12 49.50 8.29
CA PRO A 19 -19.27 48.62 7.11
C PRO A 19 -18.46 47.31 7.19
N TRP A 20 -17.25 47.38 7.75
CA TRP A 20 -16.37 46.21 7.95
C TRP A 20 -16.94 45.14 8.90
N THR A 21 -17.71 45.52 9.94
CA THR A 21 -18.29 44.58 10.90
C THR A 21 -19.50 43.87 10.32
N THR A 22 -20.29 44.58 9.51
CA THR A 22 -21.40 43.98 8.76
C THR A 22 -20.88 43.01 7.72
N ASN A 23 -19.79 43.34 7.02
CA ASN A 23 -19.16 42.44 6.06
C ASN A 23 -18.52 41.22 6.72
N PHE A 24 -17.82 41.39 7.84
CA PHE A 24 -17.27 40.29 8.62
C PHE A 24 -18.38 39.37 9.15
N TYR A 25 -19.44 39.95 9.75
CA TYR A 25 -20.60 39.18 10.20
C TYR A 25 -21.30 38.44 9.04
N ARG A 26 -21.43 39.08 7.87
CA ARG A 26 -22.02 38.46 6.68
C ARG A 26 -21.13 37.34 6.13
N TYR A 27 -19.81 37.50 6.18
CA TYR A 27 -18.85 36.47 5.78
C TYR A 27 -18.91 35.27 6.73
N CYS A 28 -18.87 35.51 8.05
CA CYS A 28 -19.04 34.46 9.04
C CYS A 28 -20.38 33.75 8.88
N LYS A 29 -21.48 34.49 8.65
CA LYS A 29 -22.79 33.90 8.40
C LYS A 29 -22.82 33.09 7.10
N LEU A 30 -22.19 33.56 6.03
CA LEU A 30 -22.08 32.80 4.78
C LEU A 30 -21.32 31.49 4.97
N VAL A 31 -20.21 31.49 5.72
CA VAL A 31 -19.42 30.29 6.00
C VAL A 31 -20.19 29.31 6.88
N VAL A 32 -20.95 29.80 7.87
CA VAL A 32 -21.75 28.97 8.79
C VAL A 32 -23.03 28.44 8.13
N ASP A 33 -23.68 29.23 7.27
CA ASP A 33 -24.87 28.82 6.51
C ASP A 33 -24.50 27.99 5.27
N TYR A 34 -23.20 27.89 4.91
CA TYR A 34 -22.74 27.03 3.82
C TYR A 34 -22.78 25.57 4.26
N ASN A 35 -23.87 24.90 3.90
CA ASN A 35 -24.03 23.47 4.15
C ASN A 35 -23.18 22.70 3.13
N TYR A 36 -21.95 22.35 3.52
CA TYR A 36 -21.07 21.52 2.69
C TYR A 36 -21.70 20.13 2.54
N ASP A 37 -22.01 19.74 1.32
CA ASP A 37 -22.41 18.36 1.01
C ASP A 37 -21.17 17.46 1.07
N TYR A 38 -20.93 16.92 2.25
CA TYR A 38 -19.80 16.03 2.49
C TYR A 38 -20.00 14.65 1.89
N ASN A 39 -21.17 14.31 1.35
CA ASN A 39 -21.45 12.95 0.89
C ASN A 39 -20.60 12.59 -0.33
N ASP A 40 -20.41 13.50 -1.27
CA ASP A 40 -19.58 13.24 -2.46
C ASP A 40 -18.11 13.02 -2.09
N ILE A 41 -17.59 13.85 -1.17
CA ILE A 41 -16.21 13.71 -0.66
C ILE A 41 -16.08 12.46 0.20
N TYR A 42 -17.05 12.16 1.07
CA TYR A 42 -17.07 10.96 1.90
C TYR A 42 -17.12 9.69 1.04
N THR A 43 -17.95 9.66 0.01
CA THR A 43 -18.06 8.53 -0.92
C THR A 43 -16.78 8.39 -1.75
N SER A 44 -16.19 9.49 -2.19
CA SER A 44 -14.90 9.50 -2.89
C SER A 44 -13.77 9.01 -1.99
N VAL A 45 -13.67 9.50 -0.75
CA VAL A 45 -12.63 9.10 0.21
C VAL A 45 -12.80 7.65 0.65
N THR A 46 -14.03 7.19 0.84
CA THR A 46 -14.32 5.80 1.26
C THR A 46 -14.14 4.79 0.12
N SER A 47 -14.26 5.23 -1.13
CA SER A 47 -13.96 4.42 -2.32
C SER A 47 -12.48 4.40 -2.70
N LEU A 48 -11.65 5.26 -2.10
CA LEU A 48 -10.21 5.17 -2.26
C LEU A 48 -9.68 3.91 -1.56
N ASN A 49 -9.07 3.03 -2.33
CA ASN A 49 -8.25 1.98 -1.76
C ASN A 49 -7.00 2.63 -1.14
N MET A 50 -6.99 2.74 0.19
CA MET A 50 -5.87 3.30 0.97
C MET A 50 -4.53 2.59 0.72
N GLU A 51 -4.55 1.33 0.30
CA GLU A 51 -3.36 0.60 -0.14
C GLU A 51 -2.74 1.25 -1.39
N LYS A 52 -3.57 1.58 -2.40
CA LYS A 52 -3.10 2.25 -3.62
C LYS A 52 -2.51 3.64 -3.32
N VAL A 53 -3.18 4.40 -2.45
CA VAL A 53 -2.71 5.73 -2.04
C VAL A 53 -1.35 5.62 -1.35
N ARG A 54 -1.21 4.64 -0.43
CA ARG A 54 0.06 4.36 0.23
C ARG A 54 1.16 4.01 -0.77
N THR A 55 0.90 3.14 -1.74
CA THR A 55 1.87 2.79 -2.79
C THR A 55 2.34 4.01 -3.59
N VAL A 56 1.43 4.94 -3.94
CA VAL A 56 1.80 6.18 -4.66
C VAL A 56 2.72 7.05 -3.80
N ILE A 57 2.43 7.19 -2.52
CA ILE A 57 3.25 7.95 -1.57
C ILE A 57 4.63 7.31 -1.40
N ASP A 58 4.69 6.00 -1.18
CA ASP A 58 5.94 5.26 -1.00
C ASP A 58 6.87 5.39 -2.23
N ASN A 59 6.30 5.28 -3.45
CA ASN A 59 7.05 5.48 -4.69
C ASN A 59 7.59 6.92 -4.84
N TYR A 60 6.80 7.91 -4.42
CA TYR A 60 7.21 9.31 -4.48
C TYR A 60 8.34 9.61 -3.49
N ILE A 61 8.26 9.06 -2.27
CA ILE A 61 9.32 9.15 -1.25
C ILE A 61 10.61 8.50 -1.76
N ASP A 62 10.52 7.32 -2.37
CA ASP A 62 11.68 6.60 -2.91
C ASP A 62 12.37 7.38 -4.03
N THR A 63 11.60 8.01 -4.91
CA THR A 63 12.11 8.89 -5.98
C THR A 63 12.86 10.08 -5.40
N ILE A 64 12.26 10.79 -4.43
CA ILE A 64 12.91 11.93 -3.77
C ILE A 64 14.18 11.50 -3.03
N LYS A 65 14.14 10.35 -2.35
CA LYS A 65 15.31 9.84 -1.64
C LYS A 65 16.44 9.55 -2.62
N SER A 66 16.15 8.90 -3.74
CA SER A 66 17.11 8.67 -4.84
C SER A 66 17.70 9.98 -5.35
N ASP A 67 16.87 10.99 -5.63
CA ASP A 67 17.34 12.29 -6.15
C ASP A 67 18.25 13.05 -5.16
N ILE A 68 18.01 12.91 -3.86
CA ILE A 68 18.80 13.59 -2.81
C ILE A 68 20.10 12.84 -2.50
N THR A 69 20.04 11.51 -2.42
CA THR A 69 21.16 10.68 -1.95
C THR A 69 22.03 10.14 -3.08
N GLY A 70 21.53 10.12 -4.32
CA GLY A 70 22.15 9.44 -5.45
C GLY A 70 22.06 7.91 -5.37
N GLU A 71 21.37 7.34 -4.38
CA GLU A 71 21.08 5.91 -4.30
C GLU A 71 20.09 5.50 -5.41
N SER A 72 20.19 4.27 -5.93
CA SER A 72 19.20 3.74 -6.87
C SER A 72 17.85 3.54 -6.18
N THR A 73 16.74 3.76 -6.90
CA THR A 73 15.38 3.49 -6.39
C THR A 73 15.23 2.02 -5.98
N ILE A 74 14.26 1.70 -5.12
CA ILE A 74 13.89 0.33 -4.78
C ILE A 74 13.59 -0.47 -6.05
N LYS A 75 12.88 0.16 -6.99
CA LYS A 75 12.51 -0.46 -8.27
C LYS A 75 13.73 -0.75 -9.15
N ASP A 76 14.71 0.14 -9.20
CA ASP A 76 15.95 -0.07 -9.95
C ASP A 76 16.86 -1.11 -9.29
N THR A 77 16.90 -1.11 -7.95
CA THR A 77 17.73 -2.03 -7.16
C THR A 77 17.21 -3.47 -7.26
N ILE A 78 15.91 -3.67 -7.08
CA ILE A 78 15.26 -4.98 -7.23
C ILE A 78 15.22 -5.37 -8.71
N GLY A 79 14.84 -4.44 -9.60
CA GLY A 79 14.62 -4.70 -11.02
C GLY A 79 15.86 -5.09 -11.81
N LYS A 80 17.05 -4.59 -11.43
CA LYS A 80 18.31 -4.97 -12.10
C LYS A 80 18.70 -6.44 -11.90
N SER A 81 18.25 -7.06 -10.81
CA SER A 81 18.60 -8.43 -10.45
C SER A 81 17.38 -9.35 -10.36
N PHE A 82 16.21 -8.91 -10.85
CA PHE A 82 15.01 -9.73 -10.81
C PHE A 82 15.03 -10.80 -11.90
N VAL A 83 14.89 -12.07 -11.52
CA VAL A 83 14.75 -13.20 -12.43
C VAL A 83 13.45 -13.94 -12.17
N GLU A 84 12.92 -14.59 -13.20
CA GLU A 84 11.77 -15.47 -13.04
C GLU A 84 12.13 -16.65 -12.12
N PRO A 85 11.26 -17.00 -11.15
CA PRO A 85 11.56 -18.07 -10.20
C PRO A 85 11.50 -19.45 -10.85
N ALA A 86 10.70 -19.61 -11.90
CA ALA A 86 10.58 -20.81 -12.71
C ALA A 86 10.03 -20.46 -14.09
N LYS A 87 10.37 -21.26 -15.11
CA LYS A 87 9.79 -21.13 -16.46
C LYS A 87 8.52 -21.96 -16.54
N GLY A 88 7.37 -21.32 -16.55
CA GLY A 88 6.07 -21.99 -16.64
C GLY A 88 4.97 -21.05 -17.11
N LYS A 89 3.78 -21.61 -17.33
CA LYS A 89 2.61 -20.85 -17.75
C LYS A 89 1.91 -20.26 -16.54
N ILE A 90 1.64 -18.95 -16.55
CA ILE A 90 0.80 -18.33 -15.53
C ILE A 90 -0.64 -18.80 -15.74
N ILE A 91 -1.18 -19.53 -14.75
CA ILE A 91 -2.55 -20.05 -14.76
C ILE A 91 -3.51 -19.19 -13.94
N ARG A 92 -3.00 -18.49 -12.91
CA ARG A 92 -3.77 -17.50 -12.14
C ARG A 92 -2.96 -16.21 -11.99
N PRO A 93 -3.35 -15.12 -12.66
CA PRO A 93 -2.66 -13.84 -12.51
C PRO A 93 -2.99 -13.18 -11.16
N TYR A 94 -2.20 -12.17 -10.81
CA TYR A 94 -2.49 -11.28 -9.70
C TYR A 94 -3.73 -10.43 -9.99
N GLY A 95 -4.56 -10.20 -8.98
CA GLY A 95 -5.65 -9.21 -9.05
C GLY A 95 -7.03 -9.74 -8.65
N GLU A 96 -8.03 -8.89 -8.89
CA GLU A 96 -9.43 -9.19 -8.55
C GLU A 96 -10.06 -10.12 -9.59
N THR A 97 -10.68 -11.19 -9.12
CA THR A 97 -11.53 -12.08 -9.90
C THR A 97 -12.96 -11.98 -9.38
N VAL A 98 -13.92 -11.93 -10.29
CA VAL A 98 -15.35 -11.90 -9.98
C VAL A 98 -15.98 -13.20 -10.41
N ASP A 99 -16.60 -13.91 -9.47
CA ASP A 99 -17.40 -15.07 -9.78
C ASP A 99 -18.67 -14.65 -10.54
N ASN A 100 -18.85 -15.20 -11.75
CA ASN A 100 -19.96 -14.84 -12.62
C ASN A 100 -21.34 -15.25 -12.08
N VAL A 101 -21.40 -16.27 -11.23
CA VAL A 101 -22.62 -16.86 -10.67
C VAL A 101 -22.92 -16.25 -9.30
N THR A 102 -21.96 -16.27 -8.38
CA THR A 102 -22.16 -15.81 -7.00
C THR A 102 -21.97 -14.30 -6.82
N LYS A 103 -21.42 -13.61 -7.83
CA LYS A 103 -21.00 -12.19 -7.79
C LYS A 103 -19.99 -11.88 -6.68
N LYS A 104 -19.40 -12.90 -6.05
CA LYS A 104 -18.38 -12.74 -5.03
C LYS A 104 -17.09 -12.26 -5.67
N LYS A 105 -16.51 -11.24 -5.07
CA LYS A 105 -15.18 -10.72 -5.40
C LYS A 105 -14.14 -11.46 -4.58
N THR A 106 -13.11 -11.98 -5.24
CA THR A 106 -11.94 -12.57 -4.61
C THR A 106 -10.70 -11.89 -5.17
N PHE A 107 -9.69 -11.64 -4.33
CA PHE A 107 -8.45 -11.03 -4.76
C PHE A 107 -7.31 -12.04 -4.64
N HIS A 108 -6.55 -12.20 -5.72
CA HIS A 108 -5.38 -13.06 -5.74
C HIS A 108 -4.12 -12.22 -5.54
N TYR A 109 -3.45 -12.42 -4.40
CA TYR A 109 -2.29 -11.63 -3.95
C TYR A 109 -0.95 -12.10 -4.55
N GLY A 110 -0.96 -13.02 -5.51
CA GLY A 110 0.24 -13.56 -6.15
C GLY A 110 0.01 -13.97 -7.59
N ILE A 111 0.89 -14.81 -8.12
CA ILE A 111 0.73 -15.48 -9.41
C ILE A 111 0.88 -16.99 -9.20
N ASP A 112 0.05 -17.76 -9.87
CA ASP A 112 0.19 -19.22 -9.90
C ASP A 112 0.80 -19.61 -11.23
N ILE A 113 1.88 -20.40 -11.17
CA ILE A 113 2.64 -20.86 -12.33
C ILE A 113 2.47 -22.38 -12.40
N GLU A 114 1.94 -22.87 -13.51
CA GLU A 114 1.85 -24.31 -13.79
C GLU A 114 3.24 -24.86 -14.09
N LEU A 115 3.67 -25.82 -13.25
CA LEU A 115 4.97 -26.45 -13.29
C LEU A 115 4.82 -27.96 -13.05
N PRO A 116 5.64 -28.82 -13.67
CA PRO A 116 5.80 -30.20 -13.22
C PRO A 116 6.26 -30.24 -11.76
N VAL A 117 5.86 -31.27 -11.00
CA VAL A 117 6.42 -31.55 -9.67
C VAL A 117 7.93 -31.74 -9.77
N ASP A 118 8.67 -31.37 -8.71
CA ASP A 118 10.14 -31.41 -8.64
C ASP A 118 10.87 -30.40 -9.55
N THR A 119 10.16 -29.43 -10.14
CA THR A 119 10.79 -28.34 -10.88
C THR A 119 11.58 -27.44 -9.92
N GLU A 120 12.82 -27.09 -10.28
CA GLU A 120 13.65 -26.21 -9.48
C GLU A 120 13.07 -24.79 -9.39
N ILE A 121 12.91 -24.30 -8.16
CA ILE A 121 12.44 -22.95 -7.86
C ILE A 121 13.62 -22.09 -7.44
N LYS A 122 13.74 -20.91 -8.05
CA LYS A 122 14.84 -19.98 -7.86
C LYS A 122 14.41 -18.76 -7.06
N SER A 123 15.35 -18.18 -6.32
CA SER A 123 15.16 -16.85 -5.73
C SER A 123 15.08 -15.81 -6.84
N CYS A 124 14.09 -14.93 -6.75
CA CYS A 124 13.86 -13.90 -7.77
C CYS A 124 14.91 -12.80 -7.71
N SER A 125 15.54 -12.56 -6.56
CA SER A 125 16.55 -11.53 -6.37
C SER A 125 17.46 -11.88 -5.21
N ASP A 126 18.59 -11.18 -5.07
CA ASP A 126 19.46 -11.30 -3.91
C ASP A 126 18.68 -11.02 -2.61
N GLY A 127 18.91 -11.81 -1.57
CA GLY A 127 18.17 -11.65 -0.33
C GLY A 127 18.63 -12.55 0.81
N THR A 128 17.88 -12.51 1.91
CA THR A 128 18.06 -13.39 3.07
C THR A 128 16.77 -14.12 3.35
N VAL A 129 16.85 -15.43 3.54
CA VAL A 129 15.69 -16.26 3.90
C VAL A 129 15.18 -15.84 5.27
N LYS A 130 13.99 -15.24 5.29
CA LYS A 130 13.35 -14.73 6.51
C LYS A 130 12.54 -15.83 7.21
N TYR A 131 11.92 -16.70 6.43
CA TYR A 131 11.06 -17.76 6.97
C TYR A 131 11.05 -18.99 6.06
N VAL A 132 10.95 -20.16 6.68
CA VAL A 132 10.71 -21.46 6.05
C VAL A 132 9.68 -22.16 6.92
N GLY A 133 8.55 -22.56 6.35
CA GLY A 133 7.52 -23.26 7.12
C GLY A 133 6.44 -23.86 6.26
N GLU A 134 5.35 -24.25 6.91
CA GLU A 134 4.23 -24.96 6.30
C GLU A 134 2.92 -24.49 6.95
N ASP A 135 1.92 -24.17 6.12
CA ASP A 135 0.57 -23.89 6.59
C ASP A 135 -0.47 -24.40 5.58
N LYS A 136 -1.74 -24.39 6.00
CA LYS A 136 -2.84 -24.93 5.19
C LYS A 136 -3.13 -24.10 3.92
N ASP A 137 -2.83 -22.80 3.94
CA ASP A 137 -3.19 -21.89 2.87
C ASP A 137 -2.12 -21.82 1.77
N HIS A 138 -0.86 -22.17 2.10
CA HIS A 138 0.30 -22.01 1.21
C HIS A 138 1.14 -23.27 1.04
N GLY A 139 0.74 -24.40 1.65
CA GLY A 139 1.57 -25.61 1.73
C GLY A 139 2.91 -25.29 2.40
N LYS A 140 3.99 -25.93 1.95
CA LYS A 140 5.35 -25.51 2.34
C LYS A 140 5.73 -24.23 1.61
N TYR A 141 6.27 -23.27 2.35
CA TYR A 141 6.62 -21.97 1.80
C TYR A 141 7.93 -21.38 2.33
N ILE A 142 8.55 -20.54 1.50
CA ILE A 142 9.75 -19.75 1.82
C ILE A 142 9.39 -18.28 1.69
N ILE A 143 9.86 -17.45 2.63
CA ILE A 143 9.83 -15.98 2.51
C ILE A 143 11.27 -15.47 2.47
N ILE A 144 11.59 -14.65 1.46
CA ILE A 144 12.92 -14.05 1.27
C ILE A 144 12.78 -12.53 1.36
N TYR A 145 13.60 -11.92 2.20
CA TYR A 145 13.72 -10.47 2.31
C TYR A 145 14.84 -9.96 1.41
N HIS A 146 14.52 -9.00 0.55
CA HIS A 146 15.43 -8.45 -0.46
C HIS A 146 15.98 -7.06 -0.09
N GLY A 147 15.64 -6.56 1.10
CA GLY A 147 15.94 -5.18 1.50
C GLY A 147 14.77 -4.23 1.25
N LEU A 148 14.82 -3.05 1.88
CA LEU A 148 13.90 -1.92 1.66
C LEU A 148 12.41 -2.28 1.77
N GLY A 149 12.07 -3.23 2.66
CA GLY A 149 10.70 -3.67 2.88
C GLY A 149 10.14 -4.61 1.80
N VAL A 150 10.95 -5.05 0.83
CA VAL A 150 10.53 -5.95 -0.24
C VAL A 150 10.75 -7.40 0.15
N GLU A 151 9.70 -8.20 0.00
CA GLU A 151 9.71 -9.63 0.29
C GLU A 151 9.08 -10.41 -0.88
N THR A 152 9.61 -11.61 -1.13
CA THR A 152 8.97 -12.61 -1.99
C THR A 152 8.54 -13.80 -1.16
N LYS A 153 7.37 -14.36 -1.48
CA LYS A 153 6.86 -15.59 -0.88
C LYS A 153 6.69 -16.64 -1.97
N TYR A 154 7.20 -17.84 -1.71
CA TYR A 154 7.11 -19.01 -2.59
C TYR A 154 6.29 -20.05 -1.86
N GLY A 155 5.17 -20.50 -2.42
CA GLY A 155 4.27 -21.49 -1.81
C GLY A 155 4.14 -22.77 -2.64
N ASN A 156 3.41 -23.75 -2.10
CA ASN A 156 3.17 -25.07 -2.69
C ASN A 156 4.49 -25.77 -3.08
N LEU A 157 5.48 -25.67 -2.20
CA LEU A 157 6.80 -26.28 -2.38
C LEU A 157 6.81 -27.73 -1.87
N LYS A 158 7.69 -28.55 -2.43
CA LYS A 158 7.88 -29.95 -2.01
C LYS A 158 9.07 -30.11 -1.06
N GLU A 159 10.24 -29.69 -1.52
CA GLU A 159 11.51 -29.77 -0.79
C GLU A 159 12.16 -28.39 -0.67
N MET A 160 12.58 -28.03 0.55
CA MET A 160 13.32 -26.79 0.83
C MET A 160 14.81 -27.06 0.73
N LYS A 161 15.53 -26.28 -0.08
CA LYS A 161 17.00 -26.38 -0.24
C LYS A 161 17.76 -25.29 0.55
N VAL A 162 17.04 -24.52 1.37
CA VAL A 162 17.56 -23.41 2.17
C VAL A 162 16.92 -23.37 3.55
N GLU A 163 17.60 -22.70 4.48
CA GLU A 163 17.16 -22.52 5.86
C GLU A 163 17.08 -21.03 6.23
N VAL A 164 16.34 -20.72 7.31
CA VAL A 164 16.19 -19.35 7.81
C VAL A 164 17.56 -18.73 8.12
N GLY A 165 17.76 -17.49 7.72
CA GLY A 165 19.01 -16.75 7.88
C GLY A 165 20.01 -16.95 6.75
N LYS A 166 19.81 -17.91 5.83
CA LYS A 166 20.69 -18.09 4.68
C LYS A 166 20.57 -16.91 3.71
N SER A 167 21.71 -16.33 3.33
CA SER A 167 21.80 -15.40 2.19
C SER A 167 21.71 -16.18 0.87
N VAL A 168 20.91 -15.68 -0.06
CA VAL A 168 20.73 -16.28 -1.38
C VAL A 168 20.98 -15.25 -2.48
N LYS A 169 21.41 -15.74 -3.64
CA LYS A 169 21.58 -14.94 -4.85
C LYS A 169 20.39 -15.04 -5.79
N SER A 170 20.19 -14.02 -6.59
CA SER A 170 19.27 -14.06 -7.72
C SER A 170 19.57 -15.28 -8.61
N GLY A 171 18.54 -16.08 -8.89
CA GLY A 171 18.65 -17.30 -9.67
C GLY A 171 19.16 -18.53 -8.89
N GLU A 172 19.55 -18.38 -7.62
CA GLU A 172 19.92 -19.50 -6.76
C GLU A 172 18.71 -20.40 -6.51
N ILE A 173 18.89 -21.71 -6.60
CA ILE A 173 17.83 -22.69 -6.36
C ILE A 173 17.55 -22.75 -4.85
N ILE A 174 16.30 -22.50 -4.47
CA ILE A 174 15.86 -22.42 -3.09
C ILE A 174 14.94 -23.58 -2.68
N ALA A 175 14.27 -24.21 -3.63
CA ALA A 175 13.31 -25.29 -3.39
C ALA A 175 12.99 -26.08 -4.67
N THR A 176 12.10 -27.06 -4.55
CA THR A 176 11.40 -27.70 -5.68
C THR A 176 9.89 -27.47 -5.59
N SER A 177 9.21 -27.41 -6.74
CA SER A 177 7.73 -27.36 -6.81
C SER A 177 7.10 -28.63 -6.24
N GLY A 178 6.01 -28.44 -5.52
CA GLY A 178 5.11 -29.50 -5.10
C GLY A 178 3.87 -29.59 -5.97
N ASP A 179 2.88 -30.28 -5.42
CA ASP A 179 1.54 -30.43 -5.98
C ASP A 179 0.52 -29.95 -4.93
N ASP A 180 -0.69 -29.64 -5.38
CA ASP A 180 -1.82 -29.28 -4.53
C ASP A 180 -2.51 -30.57 -4.05
N ASP A 181 -1.89 -31.32 -3.13
CA ASP A 181 -2.48 -32.51 -2.46
C ASP A 181 -3.10 -32.17 -1.08
#